data_AF-A0A2V7K482-F1
#
_entry.id   AF-A0A2V7K482-F1
#
_cell.length_a   1.000
_cell.length_b   1.000
_cell.length_c   1.000
_cell.angle_alpha   90.00
_cell.angle_beta   90.00
_cell.angle_gamma   90.00
#
_symmetry.space_group_name_H-M   'P 1'
#
loop_
_entity.id
_entity.type
_entity.pdbx_description
1 polymer ?
#
loop_
_entity_poly.entity_id
_entity_poly.type
_entity_poly.pdbx_seq_one_letter_code
_entity_poly.pdbx_strand_id
1 'polypeptide(L)'
;MRNLARARPASDPDTKKLWRFVYQVENLGALARAHHSLQALVEELLSQTIGPYRNALEERHDEVTDPADLPEAVRLAACLERAIAAEQSILIEPQRGLEIALRGMLAAAGMRHVPSPRGHEAGEGDLVLRAADGGGVGLALALFKALQLLHARELGSALPRYVTFDLETTDNDAATCDIVEIGAAKVVDGEIVDRFHALVRPARPISAGATRVHGYTDADVRDARPFTEVWPAFREFVGDAILVAHNGQRFDVPVLRRLAAERDGVEHLVFFDTLPLARSLARGSAKLVDLATRFGIDPGRSHHALDDALTLARVFRELERQRITRARKAVLVNLLDYLGLALALAPDDPSSDERRILFGLARYYALGRYSDCLEFYATERERTGAEAPSVEAVIERLGGKALMAHLRAEPEPAHRYPAALARLRALMDGDAALTLQDGIARLLERVALSTSAGVEVDPQRVNLLTLHSTKGLEFTRVYVVGVEDFQLPGYYAAIENRVDEIQEARRLLYVGMTRARDRLVLTRVDRRFGRSPWRRRADSDPQASASA
;
A
#
# COMPACT_ATOMS: atom_id res chain seq x y z
N MET A 1 -10.52 -10.83 18.82
CA MET A 1 -10.75 -9.38 18.69
C MET A 1 -12.22 -8.98 18.72
N ARG A 2 -13.12 -9.53 17.89
CA ARG A 2 -14.58 -9.24 17.95
C ARG A 2 -15.17 -9.38 19.37
N ASN A 3 -14.88 -10.49 20.07
CA ASN A 3 -15.36 -10.71 21.44
C ASN A 3 -14.85 -9.62 22.41
N LEU A 4 -13.57 -9.24 22.29
CA LEU A 4 -12.98 -8.16 23.09
C LEU A 4 -13.64 -6.81 22.80
N ALA A 5 -13.94 -6.52 21.54
CA ALA A 5 -14.59 -5.27 21.14
C ALA A 5 -16.06 -5.18 21.60
N ARG A 6 -16.76 -6.32 21.73
CA ARG A 6 -18.14 -6.39 22.24
C ARG A 6 -18.22 -6.30 23.76
N ALA A 7 -17.24 -6.87 24.46
CA ALA A 7 -17.21 -6.87 25.92
C ALA A 7 -16.89 -5.49 26.54
N ARG A 8 -16.39 -4.54 25.75
CA ARG A 8 -15.99 -3.21 26.21
C ARG A 8 -17.10 -2.17 25.98
N PRO A 9 -17.23 -1.15 26.85
CA PRO A 9 -18.16 -0.05 26.64
C PRO A 9 -17.89 0.69 25.32
N ALA A 10 -18.95 1.21 24.69
CA ALA A 10 -18.83 1.98 23.45
C ALA A 10 -18.07 3.31 23.62
N SER A 11 -18.04 3.84 24.84
CA SER A 11 -17.30 5.04 25.23
C SER A 11 -15.79 4.79 25.41
N ASP A 12 -15.35 3.53 25.56
CA ASP A 12 -13.93 3.21 25.67
C ASP A 12 -13.21 3.52 24.32
N PRO A 13 -12.15 4.35 24.34
CA PRO A 13 -11.42 4.72 23.12
C PRO A 13 -10.83 3.49 22.39
N ASP A 14 -10.49 2.41 23.10
CA ASP A 14 -9.95 1.20 22.50
C ASP A 14 -11.02 0.36 21.79
N THR A 15 -12.30 0.46 22.18
CA THR A 15 -13.40 -0.18 21.46
C THR A 15 -13.46 0.27 20.00
N LYS A 16 -13.28 1.57 19.74
CA LYS A 16 -13.25 2.11 18.38
C LYS A 16 -12.05 1.59 17.58
N LYS A 17 -10.87 1.53 18.21
CA LYS A 17 -9.65 0.99 17.58
C LYS A 17 -9.80 -0.49 17.24
N LEU A 18 -10.36 -1.28 18.15
CA LEU A 18 -10.60 -2.71 17.94
C LEU A 18 -11.56 -2.96 16.77
N TRP A 19 -12.66 -2.21 16.69
CA TRP A 19 -13.57 -2.32 15.55
C TRP A 19 -12.93 -1.88 14.24
N ARG A 20 -12.15 -0.79 14.24
CA ARG A 20 -11.38 -0.36 13.05
C ARG A 20 -10.44 -1.47 12.58
N PHE A 21 -9.74 -2.12 13.50
CA PHE A 21 -8.87 -3.25 13.19
C PHE A 21 -9.66 -4.44 12.62
N VAL A 22 -10.79 -4.81 13.24
CA VAL A 22 -11.66 -5.88 12.72
C VAL A 22 -12.10 -5.58 11.30
N TYR A 23 -12.59 -4.37 11.01
CA TYR A 23 -13.02 -4.01 9.66
C TYR A 23 -11.88 -4.11 8.65
N GLN A 24 -10.69 -3.60 8.99
CA GLN A 24 -9.52 -3.66 8.12
C GLN A 24 -9.12 -5.11 7.83
N VAL A 25 -9.03 -5.96 8.84
CA VAL A 25 -8.64 -7.38 8.67
C VAL A 25 -9.66 -8.14 7.84
N GLU A 26 -10.96 -7.93 8.06
CA GLU A 26 -11.99 -8.64 7.31
C GLU A 26 -12.03 -8.20 5.85
N ASN A 27 -11.84 -6.90 5.58
CA ASN A 27 -11.74 -6.38 4.22
C ASN A 27 -10.53 -6.94 3.45
N LEU A 28 -9.43 -7.33 4.13
CA LEU A 28 -8.29 -7.98 3.46
C LEU A 28 -8.70 -9.28 2.75
N GLY A 29 -9.67 -10.02 3.29
CA GLY A 29 -10.18 -11.24 2.63
C GLY A 29 -10.87 -10.93 1.30
N ALA A 30 -11.61 -9.83 1.21
CA ALA A 30 -12.21 -9.35 -0.03
C ALA A 30 -11.15 -8.86 -1.03
N LEU A 31 -10.17 -8.08 -0.57
CA LEU A 31 -9.09 -7.58 -1.43
C LEU A 31 -8.25 -8.72 -2.00
N ALA A 32 -7.90 -9.73 -1.20
CA ALA A 32 -7.16 -10.89 -1.68
C ALA A 32 -7.91 -11.70 -2.76
N ARG A 33 -9.25 -11.67 -2.75
CA ARG A 33 -10.08 -12.32 -3.77
C ARG A 33 -10.20 -11.50 -5.06
N ALA A 34 -10.08 -10.18 -4.95
CA ALA A 34 -10.25 -9.26 -6.08
C ALA A 34 -8.96 -8.92 -6.82
N HIS A 35 -7.79 -9.19 -6.23
CA HIS A 35 -6.48 -8.95 -6.85
C HIS A 35 -5.74 -10.25 -7.19
N HIS A 36 -5.04 -10.25 -8.33
CA HIS A 36 -4.30 -11.41 -8.81
C HIS A 36 -2.77 -11.22 -8.79
N SER A 37 -2.29 -9.98 -8.61
CA SER A 37 -0.87 -9.65 -8.50
C SER A 37 -0.57 -8.95 -7.18
N LEU A 38 0.65 -9.15 -6.67
CA LEU A 38 1.13 -8.46 -5.46
C LEU A 38 1.15 -6.95 -5.65
N GLN A 39 1.54 -6.48 -6.83
CA GLN A 39 1.61 -5.06 -7.16
C GLN A 39 0.24 -4.37 -7.02
N ALA A 40 -0.78 -4.90 -7.68
CA ALA A 40 -2.13 -4.33 -7.62
C ALA A 40 -2.68 -4.33 -6.18
N LEU A 41 -2.44 -5.39 -5.40
CA LEU A 41 -2.86 -5.44 -4.00
C LEU A 41 -2.15 -4.38 -3.15
N VAL A 42 -0.84 -4.21 -3.32
CA VAL A 42 -0.07 -3.21 -2.56
C VAL A 42 -0.51 -1.80 -2.94
N GLU A 43 -0.72 -1.53 -4.22
CA GLU A 43 -1.22 -0.23 -4.69
C GLU A 43 -2.62 0.07 -4.13
N GLU A 44 -3.51 -0.94 -4.12
CA GLU A 44 -4.83 -0.82 -3.49
C GLU A 44 -4.70 -0.51 -2.00
N LEU A 45 -3.86 -1.24 -1.28
CA LEU A 45 -3.62 -1.02 0.15
C LEU A 45 -3.04 0.37 0.43
N LEU A 46 -2.09 0.85 -0.38
CA LEU A 46 -1.51 2.17 -0.24
C LEU A 46 -2.52 3.28 -0.57
N SER A 47 -3.49 3.02 -1.47
CA SER A 47 -4.58 3.96 -1.76
C SER A 47 -5.55 4.12 -0.59
N GLN A 48 -5.70 3.09 0.23
CA GLN A 48 -6.51 3.14 1.45
C GLN A 48 -5.65 3.68 2.58
N THR A 49 -6.03 4.80 3.21
CA THR A 49 -5.19 5.41 4.27
C THR A 49 -4.86 4.40 5.40
N ILE A 50 -3.63 3.88 5.44
CA ILE A 50 -3.16 2.94 6.46
C ILE A 50 -2.51 3.72 7.61
N GLY A 51 -3.25 3.86 8.71
CA GLY A 51 -2.75 4.57 9.90
C GLY A 51 -2.89 6.10 9.80
N PRO A 52 -2.14 6.87 10.61
CA PRO A 52 -2.22 8.32 10.65
C PRO A 52 -1.30 9.02 9.65
N TYR A 53 -0.32 8.30 9.09
CA TYR A 53 0.67 8.90 8.21
C TYR A 53 0.06 9.18 6.84
N ARG A 54 0.23 10.41 6.36
CA ARG A 54 -0.11 10.84 5.01
C ARG A 54 1.18 11.31 4.35
N ASN A 55 1.34 10.98 3.08
CA ASN A 55 2.45 11.55 2.33
C ASN A 55 2.13 13.02 1.96
N ALA A 56 3.15 13.78 1.56
CA ALA A 56 2.99 15.22 1.37
C ALA A 56 2.03 15.62 0.24
N LEU A 57 1.84 14.77 -0.77
CA LEU A 57 0.83 14.98 -1.80
C LEU A 57 -0.58 14.61 -1.30
N GLU A 58 -0.71 13.58 -0.45
CA GLU A 58 -2.00 13.25 0.19
C GLU A 58 -2.51 14.38 1.10
N GLU A 59 -1.62 15.06 1.82
CA GLU A 59 -2.00 16.16 2.70
C GLU A 59 -2.60 17.33 1.92
N ARG A 60 -2.09 17.57 0.71
CA ARG A 60 -2.49 18.69 -0.17
C ARG A 60 -3.34 18.25 -1.36
N HIS A 61 -3.87 17.03 -1.37
CA HIS A 61 -4.56 16.51 -2.54
C HIS A 61 -5.75 17.41 -2.93
N ASP A 62 -6.48 18.00 -1.98
CA ASP A 62 -7.59 18.91 -2.28
C ASP A 62 -7.16 20.23 -2.96
N GLU A 63 -5.87 20.59 -2.92
CA GLU A 63 -5.32 21.82 -3.47
C GLU A 63 -4.69 21.65 -4.86
N VAL A 64 -4.58 20.41 -5.35
CA VAL A 64 -3.97 20.09 -6.65
C VAL A 64 -5.01 19.53 -7.62
N THR A 65 -4.82 19.70 -8.92
CA THR A 65 -5.77 19.24 -9.95
C THR A 65 -5.66 17.73 -10.14
N ASP A 66 -6.77 17.02 -10.39
CA ASP A 66 -6.72 15.62 -10.84
C ASP A 66 -6.00 15.58 -12.20
N PRO A 67 -4.92 14.79 -12.35
CA PRO A 67 -4.26 14.64 -13.64
C PRO A 67 -5.19 14.31 -14.82
N ALA A 68 -6.31 13.62 -14.59
CA ALA A 68 -7.26 13.28 -15.65
C ALA A 68 -8.11 14.47 -16.13
N ASP A 69 -8.21 15.53 -15.33
CA ASP A 69 -8.92 16.76 -15.70
C ASP A 69 -8.03 17.73 -16.48
N LEU A 70 -6.75 17.38 -16.69
CA LEU A 70 -5.75 18.22 -17.38
C LEU A 70 -5.48 17.67 -18.81
N PRO A 71 -5.98 18.33 -19.88
CA PRO A 71 -5.87 17.82 -21.25
C PRO A 71 -4.43 17.58 -21.72
N GLU A 72 -3.49 18.44 -21.32
CA GLU A 72 -2.07 18.30 -21.63
C GLU A 72 -1.46 17.05 -21.02
N ALA A 73 -1.80 16.74 -19.76
CA ALA A 73 -1.33 15.54 -19.08
C ALA A 73 -1.92 14.27 -19.70
N VAL A 74 -3.21 14.28 -20.05
CA VAL A 74 -3.86 13.15 -20.74
C VAL A 74 -3.20 12.87 -22.08
N ARG A 75 -2.96 13.92 -22.88
CA ARG A 75 -2.27 13.80 -24.19
C ARG A 75 -0.85 13.27 -24.03
N LEU A 76 -0.06 13.84 -23.10
CA LEU A 76 1.31 13.40 -22.84
C LEU A 76 1.37 11.97 -22.34
N ALA A 77 0.47 11.57 -21.44
CA ALA A 77 0.39 10.19 -20.95
C ALA A 77 0.13 9.20 -22.08
N ALA A 78 -0.78 9.52 -23.01
CA ALA A 78 -1.05 8.69 -24.18
C ALA A 78 0.15 8.62 -25.15
N CYS A 79 0.89 9.72 -25.33
CA CYS A 79 2.11 9.71 -26.14
C CYS A 79 3.21 8.85 -25.51
N LEU A 80 3.46 9.03 -24.21
CA LEU A 80 4.43 8.27 -23.45
C LEU A 80 4.09 6.77 -23.46
N GLU A 81 2.83 6.41 -23.26
CA GLU A 81 2.38 5.02 -23.35
C GLU A 81 2.73 4.38 -24.69
N ARG A 82 2.42 5.06 -25.81
CA ARG A 82 2.73 4.53 -27.14
C ARG A 82 4.23 4.35 -27.32
N ALA A 83 5.03 5.32 -26.87
CA ALA A 83 6.48 5.23 -26.95
C ALA A 83 7.02 4.06 -26.10
N ILE A 84 6.50 3.86 -24.88
CA ILE A 84 6.88 2.73 -24.01
C ILE A 84 6.51 1.40 -24.65
N ALA A 85 5.29 1.28 -25.19
CA ALA A 85 4.81 0.06 -25.83
C ALA A 85 5.59 -0.29 -27.11
N ALA A 86 6.08 0.73 -27.82
CA ALA A 86 6.89 0.57 -29.02
C ALA A 86 8.41 0.52 -28.75
N GLU A 87 8.84 0.53 -27.48
CA GLU A 87 10.25 0.60 -27.06
C GLU A 87 11.03 1.77 -27.71
N GLN A 88 10.33 2.88 -27.98
CA GLN A 88 10.89 4.07 -28.61
C GLN A 88 11.63 4.94 -27.60
N SER A 89 12.59 5.73 -28.10
CA SER A 89 13.29 6.69 -27.26
C SER A 89 12.40 7.90 -26.95
N ILE A 90 12.51 8.40 -25.73
CA ILE A 90 11.87 9.63 -25.27
C ILE A 90 12.94 10.71 -25.18
N LEU A 91 12.94 11.60 -26.16
CA LEU A 91 13.83 12.74 -26.29
C LEU A 91 13.16 14.00 -25.73
N ILE A 92 13.98 14.95 -25.27
CA ILE A 92 13.51 16.23 -24.74
C ILE A 92 14.29 17.34 -25.43
N GLU A 93 13.59 18.28 -26.04
CA GLU A 93 14.24 19.42 -26.70
C GLU A 93 14.99 20.28 -25.66
N PRO A 94 16.18 20.81 -26.01
CA PRO A 94 16.94 21.70 -25.13
C PRO A 94 16.13 22.91 -24.66
N GLN A 95 16.06 23.11 -23.35
CA GLN A 95 15.25 24.12 -22.67
C GLN A 95 16.03 24.74 -21.49
N ARG A 96 17.28 25.15 -21.75
CA ARG A 96 18.18 25.83 -20.78
C ARG A 96 18.32 25.08 -19.45
N GLY A 97 18.44 23.75 -19.51
CA GLY A 97 18.61 22.88 -18.36
C GLY A 97 17.33 22.20 -17.88
N LEU A 98 16.15 22.70 -18.24
CA LEU A 98 14.88 22.03 -17.89
C LEU A 98 14.84 20.61 -18.45
N GLU A 99 15.36 20.39 -19.66
CA GLU A 99 15.48 19.08 -20.30
C GLU A 99 16.23 18.05 -19.43
N ILE A 100 17.24 18.50 -18.68
CA ILE A 100 18.00 17.63 -17.78
C ILE A 100 17.11 17.19 -16.62
N ALA A 101 16.38 18.13 -16.01
CA ALA A 101 15.47 17.84 -14.90
C ALA A 101 14.33 16.89 -15.32
N LEU A 102 13.73 17.11 -16.50
CA LEU A 102 12.68 16.25 -17.04
C LEU A 102 13.21 14.85 -17.39
N ARG A 103 14.45 14.75 -17.89
CA ARG A 103 15.12 13.46 -18.12
C ARG A 103 15.29 12.67 -16.82
N GLY A 104 15.74 13.34 -15.76
CA GLY A 104 15.84 12.75 -14.43
C GLY A 104 14.48 12.32 -13.87
N MET A 105 13.43 13.12 -14.07
CA MET A 105 12.05 12.78 -13.69
C MET A 105 11.55 11.51 -14.39
N LEU A 106 11.76 11.40 -15.71
CA LEU A 106 11.39 10.20 -16.47
C LEU A 106 12.16 8.96 -15.99
N ALA A 107 13.47 9.09 -15.77
CA ALA A 107 14.30 8.00 -15.25
C ALA A 107 13.86 7.56 -13.85
N ALA A 108 13.59 8.50 -12.94
CA ALA A 108 13.08 8.23 -11.60
C ALA A 108 11.65 7.64 -11.59
N ALA A 109 10.89 7.84 -12.67
CA ALA A 109 9.61 7.18 -12.90
C ALA A 109 9.74 5.75 -13.47
N GLY A 110 10.97 5.26 -13.70
CA GLY A 110 11.24 3.91 -14.20
C GLY A 110 11.34 3.81 -15.74
N MET A 111 11.40 4.93 -16.47
CA MET A 111 11.51 4.91 -17.92
C MET A 111 12.92 4.50 -18.35
N ARG A 112 13.02 3.47 -19.23
CA ARG A 112 14.31 2.87 -19.63
C ARG A 112 14.99 3.56 -20.82
N HIS A 113 14.21 4.10 -21.76
CA HIS A 113 14.70 4.64 -23.04
C HIS A 113 14.63 6.17 -23.06
N VAL A 114 15.42 6.82 -22.20
CA VAL A 114 15.47 8.29 -22.10
C VAL A 114 16.90 8.79 -22.37
N PRO A 115 17.33 8.80 -23.65
CA PRO A 115 18.70 9.13 -24.01
C PRO A 115 19.05 10.58 -23.71
N SER A 116 20.35 10.81 -23.60
CA SER A 116 20.94 12.15 -23.60
C SER A 116 20.68 12.87 -24.93
N PRO A 117 20.39 14.18 -24.93
CA PRO A 117 20.26 14.96 -26.17
C PRO A 117 21.54 14.96 -27.03
N ARG A 118 22.72 14.93 -26.40
CA ARG A 118 24.00 14.90 -27.12
C ARG A 118 24.25 13.51 -27.71
N GLY A 119 24.24 13.42 -29.05
CA GLY A 119 24.64 12.21 -29.80
C GLY A 119 23.51 11.25 -30.16
N HIS A 120 22.24 11.62 -29.97
CA HIS A 120 21.07 10.90 -30.49
C HIS A 120 20.24 11.86 -31.32
N GLU A 121 20.22 11.64 -32.64
CA GLU A 121 19.21 12.25 -33.51
C GLU A 121 17.91 11.48 -33.34
N ALA A 122 16.78 12.18 -33.38
CA ALA A 122 15.47 11.53 -33.29
C ALA A 122 15.31 10.54 -34.44
N GLY A 123 15.17 9.26 -34.10
CA GLY A 123 14.82 8.22 -35.05
C GLY A 123 13.38 8.38 -35.54
N GLU A 124 13.05 7.72 -36.64
CA GLU A 124 11.69 7.68 -37.14
C GLU A 124 10.77 7.01 -36.11
N GLY A 125 9.86 7.80 -35.53
CA GLY A 125 8.92 7.34 -34.50
C GLY A 125 9.29 7.68 -33.06
N ASP A 126 10.50 8.19 -32.76
CA ASP A 126 10.86 8.60 -31.40
C ASP A 126 9.95 9.73 -30.89
N LEU A 127 9.63 9.68 -29.59
CA LEU A 127 8.85 10.72 -28.96
C LEU A 127 9.76 11.89 -28.57
N VAL A 128 9.51 13.07 -29.14
CA VAL A 128 10.22 14.31 -28.79
C VAL A 128 9.31 15.22 -27.98
N LEU A 129 9.64 15.40 -26.70
CA LEU A 129 8.95 16.32 -25.79
C LEU A 129 9.44 17.75 -25.99
N ARG A 130 8.50 18.66 -26.22
CA ARG A 130 8.73 20.09 -26.51
C ARG A 130 8.06 20.96 -25.47
N ALA A 131 8.55 22.19 -25.33
CA ALA A 131 7.94 23.18 -24.43
C ALA A 131 6.43 23.34 -24.68
N ALA A 132 6.01 23.34 -25.95
CA ALA A 132 4.62 23.47 -26.37
C ALA A 132 3.72 22.32 -25.90
N ASP A 133 4.25 21.12 -25.64
CA ASP A 133 3.45 19.99 -25.18
C ASP A 133 2.89 20.21 -23.78
N GLY A 134 3.50 21.11 -23.00
CA GLY A 134 3.05 21.51 -21.68
C GLY A 134 1.86 22.48 -21.66
N GLY A 135 1.47 23.04 -22.80
CA GLY A 135 0.34 23.97 -22.92
C GLY A 135 0.39 25.10 -21.88
N GLY A 136 -0.76 25.40 -21.26
CA GLY A 136 -0.91 26.51 -20.32
C GLY A 136 -0.23 26.30 -18.96
N VAL A 137 0.07 25.05 -18.59
CA VAL A 137 0.65 24.71 -17.27
C VAL A 137 2.17 24.53 -17.30
N GLY A 138 2.76 24.51 -18.49
CA GLY A 138 4.19 24.25 -18.71
C GLY A 138 4.56 22.76 -18.64
N LEU A 139 5.63 22.41 -19.36
CA LEU A 139 6.01 21.01 -19.61
C LEU A 139 6.33 20.24 -18.32
N ALA A 140 6.94 20.88 -17.32
CA ALA A 140 7.29 20.23 -16.06
C ALA A 140 6.06 19.70 -15.30
N LEU A 141 5.03 20.54 -15.17
CA LEU A 141 3.80 20.15 -14.48
C LEU A 141 3.00 19.16 -15.31
N ALA A 142 2.86 19.40 -16.62
CA ALA A 142 2.15 18.50 -17.51
C ALA A 142 2.78 17.10 -17.54
N LEU A 143 4.11 17.00 -17.57
CA LEU A 143 4.83 15.72 -17.53
C LEU A 143 4.64 15.00 -16.19
N PHE A 144 4.79 15.70 -15.07
CA PHE A 144 4.55 15.10 -13.75
C PHE A 144 3.13 14.53 -13.64
N LYS A 145 2.12 15.29 -14.08
CA LYS A 145 0.72 14.85 -14.12
C LYS A 145 0.51 13.66 -15.07
N ALA A 146 1.17 13.67 -16.24
CA ALA A 146 1.13 12.55 -17.18
C ALA A 146 1.72 11.27 -16.57
N LEU A 147 2.82 11.37 -15.83
CA LEU A 147 3.42 10.25 -15.11
C LEU A 147 2.51 9.74 -13.99
N GLN A 148 1.84 10.64 -13.25
CA GLN A 148 0.83 10.24 -12.28
C GLN A 148 -0.32 9.45 -12.93
N LEU A 149 -0.79 9.88 -14.11
CA LEU A 149 -1.79 9.14 -14.88
C LEU A 149 -1.30 7.75 -15.26
N LEU A 150 -0.09 7.64 -15.82
CA LEU A 150 0.49 6.36 -16.25
C LEU A 150 0.63 5.39 -15.09
N HIS A 151 1.12 5.87 -13.94
CA HIS A 151 1.27 5.04 -12.75
C HIS A 151 -0.08 4.63 -12.16
N ALA A 152 -1.07 5.51 -12.18
CA ALA A 152 -2.39 5.26 -11.61
C ALA A 152 -3.32 4.38 -12.48
N ARG A 153 -2.83 3.79 -13.57
CA ARG A 153 -3.67 2.97 -14.47
C ARG A 153 -4.12 1.67 -13.85
N GLU A 154 -3.26 1.09 -13.00
CA GLU A 154 -3.57 -0.13 -12.26
C GLU A 154 -4.48 0.14 -11.06
N LEU A 155 -4.69 1.42 -10.69
CA LEU A 155 -5.69 1.84 -9.70
C LEU A 155 -7.10 1.79 -10.32
N GLY A 156 -7.56 0.58 -10.63
CA GLY A 156 -8.93 0.28 -11.04
C GLY A 156 -9.90 0.17 -9.86
N SER A 157 -11.16 -0.15 -10.13
CA SER A 157 -12.11 -0.49 -9.08
C SER A 157 -11.61 -1.72 -8.33
N ALA A 158 -11.53 -1.62 -7.00
CA ALA A 158 -11.02 -2.70 -6.14
C ALA A 158 -11.91 -3.95 -6.21
N LEU A 159 -13.17 -3.82 -6.66
CA LEU A 159 -14.16 -4.88 -6.73
C LEU A 159 -14.93 -4.81 -8.07
N PRO A 160 -14.49 -5.53 -9.12
CA PRO A 160 -15.18 -5.49 -10.42
C PRO A 160 -16.55 -6.17 -10.38
N ARG A 161 -16.75 -7.13 -9.47
CA ARG A 161 -18.02 -7.85 -9.27
C ARG A 161 -18.32 -7.99 -7.79
N TYR A 162 -19.43 -7.43 -7.35
CA TYR A 162 -19.85 -7.49 -5.96
C TYR A 162 -21.38 -7.47 -5.85
N VAL A 163 -21.87 -7.81 -4.66
CA VAL A 163 -23.28 -7.69 -4.30
C VAL A 163 -23.37 -6.82 -3.07
N THR A 164 -24.00 -5.65 -3.17
CA THR A 164 -24.38 -4.90 -1.97
C THR A 164 -25.58 -5.55 -1.34
N PHE A 165 -25.65 -5.54 -0.02
CA PHE A 165 -26.82 -6.05 0.70
C PHE A 165 -27.08 -5.25 1.96
N ASP A 166 -28.34 -5.30 2.39
CA ASP A 166 -28.83 -4.73 3.64
C ASP A 166 -29.92 -5.66 4.21
N LEU A 167 -30.14 -5.61 5.52
CA LEU A 167 -31.10 -6.45 6.23
C LEU A 167 -31.99 -5.60 7.13
N GLU A 168 -33.30 -5.86 7.08
CA GLU A 168 -34.20 -5.45 8.16
C GLU A 168 -34.43 -6.63 9.11
N THR A 169 -34.45 -6.37 10.42
CA THR A 169 -34.45 -7.42 11.46
C THR A 169 -35.50 -7.18 12.53
N THR A 170 -35.84 -8.22 13.30
CA THR A 170 -36.86 -8.16 14.36
C THR A 170 -36.51 -7.20 15.51
N ASP A 171 -35.22 -6.97 15.75
CA ASP A 171 -34.66 -6.08 16.77
C ASP A 171 -33.19 -5.72 16.42
N ASN A 172 -32.48 -5.04 17.32
CA ASN A 172 -31.12 -4.55 17.11
C ASN A 172 -30.02 -5.37 17.83
N ASP A 173 -30.32 -6.56 18.34
CA ASP A 173 -29.35 -7.48 18.90
C ASP A 173 -28.95 -8.56 17.89
N ALA A 174 -27.78 -8.38 17.27
CA ALA A 174 -27.24 -9.30 16.28
C ALA A 174 -27.09 -10.76 16.78
N ALA A 175 -27.01 -10.98 18.09
CA ALA A 175 -26.90 -12.32 18.67
C ALA A 175 -28.23 -13.07 18.67
N THR A 176 -29.36 -12.37 18.62
CA THR A 176 -30.68 -12.97 18.88
C THR A 176 -31.76 -12.65 17.87
N CYS A 177 -31.65 -11.54 17.11
CA CYS A 177 -32.67 -11.15 16.14
C CYS A 177 -32.89 -12.15 15.00
N ASP A 178 -34.02 -12.05 14.29
CA ASP A 178 -34.23 -12.72 13.02
C ASP A 178 -34.32 -11.70 11.87
N ILE A 179 -34.10 -12.17 10.64
CA ILE A 179 -34.26 -11.36 9.42
C ILE A 179 -35.74 -11.27 9.06
N VAL A 180 -36.18 -10.06 8.71
CA VAL A 180 -37.51 -9.70 8.24
C VAL A 180 -37.50 -9.38 6.74
N GLU A 181 -36.42 -8.77 6.25
CA GLU A 181 -36.25 -8.43 4.84
C GLU A 181 -34.79 -8.60 4.43
N ILE A 182 -34.57 -9.08 3.20
CA ILE A 182 -33.26 -9.11 2.54
C ILE A 182 -33.36 -8.31 1.24
N GLY A 183 -32.52 -7.30 1.12
CA GLY A 183 -32.33 -6.55 -0.11
C GLY A 183 -30.89 -6.67 -0.59
N ALA A 184 -30.71 -6.88 -1.90
CA ALA A 184 -29.38 -6.92 -2.48
C ALA A 184 -29.36 -6.44 -3.94
N ALA A 185 -28.24 -5.86 -4.33
CA ALA A 185 -28.00 -5.41 -5.70
C ALA A 185 -26.68 -5.98 -6.21
N LYS A 186 -26.72 -6.64 -7.36
CA LYS A 186 -25.54 -7.17 -8.04
C LYS A 186 -24.95 -6.08 -8.91
N VAL A 187 -23.65 -5.85 -8.75
CA VAL A 187 -22.91 -4.83 -9.46
C VAL A 187 -21.78 -5.46 -10.25
N VAL A 188 -21.65 -5.07 -11.51
CA VAL A 188 -20.56 -5.45 -12.41
C VAL A 188 -20.01 -4.17 -13.03
N ASP A 189 -18.71 -3.94 -12.88
CA ASP A 189 -17.98 -2.78 -13.41
C ASP A 189 -18.65 -1.44 -13.05
N GLY A 190 -19.16 -1.34 -11.83
CA GLY A 190 -19.82 -0.14 -11.29
C GLY A 190 -21.29 0.03 -11.67
N GLU A 191 -21.85 -0.88 -12.48
CA GLU A 191 -23.26 -0.83 -12.91
C GLU A 191 -24.11 -1.90 -12.24
N ILE A 192 -25.32 -1.53 -11.82
CA ILE A 192 -26.27 -2.45 -11.19
C ILE A 192 -26.92 -3.31 -12.29
N VAL A 193 -26.63 -4.60 -12.27
CA VAL A 193 -27.08 -5.54 -13.32
C VAL A 193 -28.24 -6.43 -12.89
N ASP A 194 -28.46 -6.60 -11.59
CA ASP A 194 -29.49 -7.49 -11.06
C ASP A 194 -29.89 -7.09 -9.62
N ARG A 195 -31.08 -7.52 -9.17
CA ARG A 195 -31.65 -7.16 -7.87
C ARG A 195 -32.29 -8.38 -7.22
N PHE A 196 -32.10 -8.50 -5.90
CA PHE A 196 -32.74 -9.51 -5.09
C PHE A 196 -33.52 -8.83 -3.96
N HIS A 197 -34.75 -9.26 -3.77
CA HIS A 197 -35.61 -8.81 -2.69
C HIS A 197 -36.44 -9.97 -2.16
N ALA A 198 -36.49 -10.09 -0.85
CA ALA A 198 -37.37 -11.06 -0.20
C ALA A 198 -37.77 -10.55 1.19
N LEU A 199 -39.08 -10.58 1.46
CA LEU A 199 -39.58 -10.63 2.83
C LEU A 199 -39.36 -12.04 3.38
N VAL A 200 -39.05 -12.09 4.68
CA VAL A 200 -38.73 -13.30 5.42
C VAL A 200 -39.67 -13.38 6.61
N ARG A 201 -40.28 -14.54 6.81
CA ARG A 201 -41.04 -14.80 8.04
C ARG A 201 -40.05 -15.12 9.18
N PRO A 202 -39.91 -14.25 10.19
CA PRO A 202 -39.03 -14.51 11.33
C PRO A 202 -39.64 -15.59 12.24
N ALA A 203 -38.80 -16.29 13.00
CA ALA A 203 -39.26 -17.19 14.07
C ALA A 203 -39.57 -16.43 15.36
N ARG A 204 -39.08 -15.19 15.48
CA ARG A 204 -39.29 -14.29 16.62
C ARG A 204 -40.22 -13.13 16.25
N PRO A 205 -41.01 -12.61 17.21
CA PRO A 205 -41.83 -11.44 16.98
C PRO A 205 -41.00 -10.19 16.63
N ILE A 206 -41.51 -9.37 15.72
CA ILE A 206 -40.91 -8.07 15.42
C ILE A 206 -41.16 -7.11 16.60
N SER A 207 -40.08 -6.55 17.14
CA SER A 207 -40.17 -5.58 18.22
C SER A 207 -40.82 -4.28 17.75
N ALA A 208 -41.56 -3.61 18.64
CA ALA A 208 -42.12 -2.29 18.35
C ALA A 208 -41.05 -1.25 17.97
N GLY A 209 -39.80 -1.45 18.42
CA GLY A 209 -38.65 -0.63 18.03
C GLY A 209 -38.30 -0.80 16.56
N ALA A 210 -38.17 -2.04 16.10
CA ALA A 210 -37.88 -2.36 14.71
C ALA A 210 -39.02 -1.93 13.77
N THR A 211 -40.28 -2.19 14.14
CA THR A 211 -41.45 -1.71 13.39
C THR A 211 -41.45 -0.19 13.20
N ARG A 212 -41.00 0.60 14.18
CA ARG A 212 -40.90 2.07 14.01
C ARG A 212 -39.83 2.50 13.02
N VAL A 213 -38.85 1.65 12.75
CA VAL A 213 -37.73 1.92 11.83
C VAL A 213 -38.13 1.55 10.40
N HIS A 214 -38.42 0.29 10.13
CA HIS A 214 -38.68 -0.22 8.77
C HIS A 214 -40.17 -0.31 8.40
N GLY A 215 -41.08 -0.26 9.38
CA GLY A 215 -42.52 -0.22 9.16
C GLY A 215 -43.21 -1.58 9.01
N TYR A 216 -42.49 -2.70 9.17
CA TYR A 216 -43.06 -4.05 9.09
C TYR A 216 -43.56 -4.53 10.44
N THR A 217 -44.68 -5.25 10.43
CA THR A 217 -45.30 -5.94 11.56
C THR A 217 -45.32 -7.44 11.32
N ASP A 218 -45.54 -8.24 12.37
CA ASP A 218 -45.67 -9.70 12.24
C ASP A 218 -46.81 -10.12 11.28
N ALA A 219 -47.81 -9.26 11.09
CA ALA A 219 -48.89 -9.51 10.15
C ALA A 219 -48.44 -9.38 8.69
N ASP A 220 -47.55 -8.42 8.40
CA ASP A 220 -47.08 -8.14 7.03
C ASP A 220 -46.22 -9.28 6.46
N VAL A 221 -45.52 -10.02 7.32
CA VAL A 221 -44.59 -11.11 6.93
C VAL A 221 -45.08 -12.51 7.29
N ARG A 222 -46.33 -12.65 7.74
CA ARG A 222 -46.89 -13.95 8.19
C ARG A 222 -46.89 -15.02 7.09
N ASP A 223 -47.18 -14.61 5.87
CA ASP A 223 -47.29 -15.50 4.72
C ASP A 223 -45.99 -15.53 3.89
N ALA A 224 -44.95 -14.82 4.34
CA ALA A 224 -43.64 -14.87 3.72
C ALA A 224 -42.95 -16.22 3.96
N ARG A 225 -41.95 -16.52 3.12
CA ARG A 225 -41.13 -17.72 3.27
C ARG A 225 -40.21 -17.60 4.48
N PRO A 226 -39.96 -18.68 5.24
CA PRO A 226 -38.95 -18.68 6.29
C PRO A 226 -37.53 -18.52 5.69
N PHE A 227 -36.58 -18.06 6.50
CA PHE A 227 -35.20 -17.84 6.04
C PHE A 227 -34.56 -19.09 5.41
N THR A 228 -34.91 -20.30 5.88
CA THR A 228 -34.47 -21.58 5.29
C THR A 228 -34.80 -21.71 3.81
N GLU A 229 -35.94 -21.19 3.36
CA GLU A 229 -36.39 -21.27 1.97
C GLU A 229 -35.90 -20.09 1.11
N VAL A 230 -35.63 -18.95 1.75
CA VAL A 230 -35.07 -17.77 1.06
C VAL A 230 -33.57 -17.92 0.83
N TRP A 231 -32.86 -18.57 1.75
CA TRP A 231 -31.40 -18.72 1.72
C TRP A 231 -30.85 -19.30 0.40
N PRO A 232 -31.37 -20.43 -0.16
CA PRO A 232 -30.82 -20.99 -1.39
C PRO A 232 -30.86 -20.00 -2.56
N ALA A 233 -31.97 -19.29 -2.72
CA ALA A 233 -32.13 -18.28 -3.77
C ALA A 233 -31.21 -17.07 -3.55
N PHE A 234 -31.07 -16.61 -2.30
CA PHE A 234 -30.13 -15.54 -1.98
C PHE A 234 -28.68 -15.97 -2.23
N ARG A 235 -28.29 -17.20 -1.83
CA ARG A 235 -26.95 -17.71 -2.08
C ARG A 235 -26.69 -17.82 -3.57
N GLU A 236 -27.61 -18.40 -4.35
CA GLU A 236 -27.50 -18.48 -5.80
C GLU A 236 -27.33 -17.10 -6.43
N PHE A 237 -28.11 -16.11 -5.98
CA PHE A 237 -27.98 -14.73 -6.43
C PHE A 237 -26.58 -14.16 -6.16
N VAL A 238 -26.01 -14.40 -4.98
CA VAL A 238 -24.66 -13.94 -4.61
C VAL A 238 -23.57 -14.65 -5.41
N GLY A 239 -23.72 -15.96 -5.64
CA GLY A 239 -22.71 -16.78 -6.31
C GLY A 239 -21.34 -16.66 -5.63
N ASP A 240 -20.34 -16.30 -6.42
CA ASP A 240 -18.95 -16.09 -6.01
C ASP A 240 -18.59 -14.61 -5.76
N ALA A 241 -19.59 -13.72 -5.78
CA ALA A 241 -19.37 -12.30 -5.58
C ALA A 241 -19.03 -11.96 -4.13
N ILE A 242 -18.31 -10.85 -3.95
CA ILE A 242 -18.04 -10.28 -2.63
C ILE A 242 -19.30 -9.57 -2.13
N LEU A 243 -19.71 -9.85 -0.90
CA LEU A 243 -20.83 -9.16 -0.24
C LEU A 243 -20.37 -7.85 0.38
N VAL A 244 -20.93 -6.75 -0.08
CA VAL A 244 -20.59 -5.40 0.35
C VAL A 244 -21.68 -4.87 1.27
N ALA A 245 -21.31 -4.43 2.47
CA ALA A 245 -22.21 -3.81 3.43
C ALA A 245 -21.67 -2.45 3.90
N HIS A 246 -22.50 -1.68 4.59
CA HIS A 246 -22.08 -0.43 5.23
C HIS A 246 -22.25 -0.53 6.74
N ASN A 247 -21.13 -0.57 7.47
CA ASN A 247 -21.10 -0.89 8.91
C ASN A 247 -21.62 -2.31 9.24
N GLY A 248 -21.70 -3.20 8.26
CA GLY A 248 -22.31 -4.52 8.41
C GLY A 248 -21.50 -5.49 9.28
N GLN A 249 -20.20 -5.26 9.47
CA GLN A 249 -19.36 -6.11 10.32
C GLN A 249 -19.78 -6.09 11.81
N ARG A 250 -20.55 -5.08 12.22
CA ARG A 250 -21.16 -5.02 13.56
C ARG A 250 -22.50 -5.73 13.66
N PHE A 251 -23.26 -5.81 12.57
CA PHE A 251 -24.68 -6.17 12.59
C PHE A 251 -25.07 -7.18 11.49
N ASP A 252 -25.14 -6.75 10.24
CA ASP A 252 -25.66 -7.54 9.12
C ASP A 252 -24.89 -8.85 8.91
N VAL A 253 -23.56 -8.76 8.90
CA VAL A 253 -22.66 -9.90 8.70
C VAL A 253 -22.82 -10.96 9.80
N PRO A 254 -22.76 -10.62 11.11
CA PRO A 254 -22.98 -11.62 12.15
C PRO A 254 -24.41 -12.18 12.18
N VAL A 255 -25.44 -11.40 11.84
CA VAL A 255 -26.82 -11.89 11.73
C VAL A 255 -26.94 -12.92 10.61
N LEU A 256 -26.49 -12.58 9.41
CA LEU A 256 -26.52 -13.48 8.25
C LEU A 256 -25.74 -14.77 8.52
N ARG A 257 -24.51 -14.65 9.06
CA ARG A 257 -23.67 -15.82 9.41
C ARG A 257 -24.32 -16.70 10.47
N ARG A 258 -24.97 -16.13 11.49
CA ARG A 258 -25.65 -16.91 12.54
C ARG A 258 -26.83 -17.69 11.96
N LEU A 259 -27.69 -17.02 11.21
CA LEU A 259 -28.89 -17.65 10.65
C LEU A 259 -28.54 -18.66 9.55
N ALA A 260 -27.40 -18.49 8.87
CA ALA A 260 -26.92 -19.41 7.85
C ALA A 260 -25.88 -20.45 8.33
N ALA A 261 -25.51 -20.49 9.62
CA ALA A 261 -24.38 -21.28 10.12
C ALA A 261 -24.42 -22.78 9.80
N GLU A 262 -25.62 -23.36 9.66
CA GLU A 262 -25.84 -24.78 9.34
C GLU A 262 -26.30 -25.00 7.90
N ARG A 263 -26.11 -24.01 7.02
CA ARG A 263 -26.55 -24.04 5.63
C ARG A 263 -25.35 -23.99 4.71
N ASP A 264 -25.42 -24.75 3.62
CA ASP A 264 -24.34 -24.82 2.65
C ASP A 264 -24.00 -23.45 2.05
N GLY A 265 -22.70 -23.16 1.96
CA GLY A 265 -22.16 -22.01 1.26
C GLY A 265 -21.98 -20.74 2.09
N VAL A 266 -22.30 -20.73 3.39
CA VAL A 266 -22.06 -19.58 4.28
C VAL A 266 -20.57 -19.34 4.52
N GLU A 267 -19.80 -20.41 4.61
CA GLU A 267 -18.35 -20.45 4.83
C GLU A 267 -17.55 -19.87 3.65
N HIS A 268 -18.15 -19.86 2.46
CA HIS A 268 -17.55 -19.33 1.23
C HIS A 268 -17.83 -17.84 1.01
N LEU A 269 -18.70 -17.24 1.82
CA LEU A 269 -19.03 -15.82 1.73
C LEU A 269 -17.87 -14.94 2.21
N VAL A 270 -17.49 -14.00 1.36
CA VAL A 270 -16.48 -12.98 1.64
C VAL A 270 -17.16 -11.63 1.73
N PHE A 271 -16.83 -10.86 2.77
CA PHE A 271 -17.49 -9.60 3.09
C PHE A 271 -16.54 -8.42 2.97
N PHE A 272 -17.05 -7.28 2.51
CA PHE A 272 -16.36 -6.00 2.50
C PHE A 272 -17.25 -4.94 3.16
N ASP A 273 -16.71 -4.27 4.18
CA ASP A 273 -17.39 -3.15 4.84
C ASP A 273 -16.88 -1.83 4.26
N THR A 274 -17.79 -1.00 3.77
CA THR A 274 -17.46 0.30 3.16
C THR A 274 -17.15 1.38 4.20
N LEU A 275 -17.50 1.19 5.47
CA LEU A 275 -17.34 2.22 6.51
C LEU A 275 -15.89 2.70 6.73
N PRO A 276 -14.85 1.83 6.73
CA PRO A 276 -13.46 2.28 6.82
C PRO A 276 -13.06 3.19 5.65
N LEU A 277 -13.47 2.84 4.43
CA LEU A 277 -13.21 3.65 3.24
C LEU A 277 -13.96 4.98 3.31
N ALA A 278 -15.25 4.95 3.64
CA ALA A 278 -16.06 6.15 3.82
C ALA A 278 -15.44 7.11 4.84
N ARG A 279 -14.94 6.61 5.97
CA ARG A 279 -14.27 7.42 6.99
C ARG A 279 -12.89 7.95 6.58
N SER A 280 -12.19 7.26 5.68
CA SER A 280 -10.87 7.71 5.22
C SER A 280 -10.98 8.85 4.21
N LEU A 281 -12.11 8.94 3.50
CA LEU A 281 -12.41 9.96 2.49
C LEU A 281 -13.29 11.10 3.02
N ALA A 282 -14.31 10.81 3.82
CA ALA A 282 -15.30 11.80 4.22
C ALA A 282 -14.80 12.73 5.34
N ARG A 283 -14.83 14.05 5.06
CA ARG A 283 -14.77 15.10 6.09
C ARG A 283 -16.16 15.22 6.73
N GLY A 284 -16.50 14.37 7.69
CA GLY A 284 -17.76 14.46 8.45
C GLY A 284 -18.46 13.12 8.66
N SER A 285 -19.80 13.13 8.67
CA SER A 285 -20.58 11.91 8.87
C SER A 285 -20.34 10.91 7.76
N ALA A 286 -20.16 9.65 8.16
CA ALA A 286 -19.98 8.51 7.28
C ALA A 286 -21.16 7.54 7.40
N LYS A 287 -22.38 8.04 7.66
CA LYS A 287 -23.61 7.25 7.56
C LYS A 287 -24.04 7.18 6.10
N LEU A 288 -24.67 6.09 5.69
CA LEU A 288 -25.10 5.87 4.32
C LEU A 288 -25.97 7.01 3.77
N VAL A 289 -27.02 7.41 4.50
CA VAL A 289 -27.94 8.49 4.09
C VAL A 289 -27.23 9.84 3.96
N ASP A 290 -26.30 10.14 4.86
CA ASP A 290 -25.53 11.39 4.81
C ASP A 290 -24.56 11.41 3.60
N LEU A 291 -23.98 10.25 3.26
CA LEU A 291 -23.14 10.09 2.07
C LEU A 291 -23.96 10.20 0.79
N ALA A 292 -25.13 9.53 0.73
CA ALA A 292 -26.04 9.61 -0.41
C ALA A 292 -26.46 11.06 -0.67
N THR A 293 -26.84 11.79 0.38
CA THR A 293 -27.18 13.22 0.29
C THR A 293 -26.01 14.05 -0.25
N ARG A 294 -24.79 13.85 0.26
CA ARG A 294 -23.59 14.57 -0.20
C ARG A 294 -23.28 14.33 -1.68
N PHE A 295 -23.58 13.14 -2.18
CA PHE A 295 -23.32 12.74 -3.56
C PHE A 295 -24.51 13.00 -4.49
N GLY A 296 -25.61 13.59 -3.99
CA GLY A 296 -26.82 13.83 -4.78
C GLY A 296 -27.54 12.54 -5.20
N ILE A 297 -27.40 11.47 -4.42
CA ILE A 297 -28.04 10.17 -4.67
C ILE A 297 -29.37 10.14 -3.91
N ASP A 298 -30.47 9.89 -4.61
CA ASP A 298 -31.77 9.60 -4.01
C ASP A 298 -31.75 8.22 -3.33
N PRO A 299 -31.95 8.16 -2.00
CA PRO A 299 -31.92 6.90 -1.26
C PRO A 299 -33.21 6.06 -1.42
N GLY A 300 -34.27 6.60 -2.06
CA GLY A 300 -35.57 5.94 -2.10
C GLY A 300 -36.23 5.90 -0.73
N ARG A 301 -36.86 4.78 -0.37
CA ARG A 301 -37.44 4.58 0.96
C ARG A 301 -36.34 4.13 1.93
N SER A 302 -35.94 5.03 2.84
CA SER A 302 -35.03 4.67 3.93
C SER A 302 -35.64 3.56 4.80
N HIS A 303 -34.79 2.63 5.28
CA HIS A 303 -35.21 1.46 6.06
C HIS A 303 -36.09 0.51 5.26
N HIS A 304 -35.66 0.28 4.02
CA HIS A 304 -36.19 -0.72 3.11
C HIS A 304 -34.98 -1.38 2.45
N ALA A 305 -34.75 -2.65 2.75
CA ALA A 305 -33.45 -3.28 2.54
C ALA A 305 -32.97 -3.21 1.08
N LEU A 306 -33.88 -3.31 0.10
CA LEU A 306 -33.49 -3.21 -1.31
C LEU A 306 -33.07 -1.78 -1.68
N ASP A 307 -33.78 -0.77 -1.19
CA ASP A 307 -33.48 0.63 -1.50
C ASP A 307 -32.15 1.05 -0.86
N ASP A 308 -31.90 0.59 0.37
CA ASP A 308 -30.63 0.79 1.07
C ASP A 308 -29.47 0.04 0.37
N ALA A 309 -29.68 -1.18 -0.11
CA ALA A 309 -28.68 -1.91 -0.90
C ALA A 309 -28.36 -1.22 -2.25
N LEU A 310 -29.37 -0.70 -2.95
CA LEU A 310 -29.19 0.08 -4.19
C LEU A 310 -28.47 1.41 -3.92
N THR A 311 -28.81 2.07 -2.82
CA THR A 311 -28.15 3.30 -2.36
C THR A 311 -26.68 3.03 -2.05
N LEU A 312 -26.39 1.95 -1.34
CA LEU A 312 -25.03 1.52 -1.04
C LEU A 312 -24.22 1.26 -2.31
N ALA A 313 -24.79 0.63 -3.34
CA ALA A 313 -24.09 0.40 -4.61
C ALA A 313 -23.65 1.72 -5.26
N ARG A 314 -24.55 2.72 -5.30
CA ARG A 314 -24.26 4.03 -5.88
C ARG A 314 -23.26 4.83 -5.02
N VAL A 315 -23.42 4.81 -3.70
CA VAL A 315 -22.50 5.48 -2.76
C VAL A 315 -21.11 4.85 -2.84
N PHE A 316 -21.02 3.53 -2.89
CA PHE A 316 -19.73 2.84 -2.98
C PHE A 316 -19.00 3.14 -4.30
N ARG A 317 -19.73 3.22 -5.42
CA ARG A 317 -19.17 3.68 -6.70
C ARG A 317 -18.53 5.07 -6.59
N GLU A 318 -19.19 6.01 -5.90
CA GLU A 318 -18.66 7.36 -5.72
C GLU A 318 -17.47 7.40 -4.73
N LEU A 319 -17.48 6.56 -3.69
CA LEU A 319 -16.33 6.39 -2.80
C LEU A 319 -15.11 5.84 -3.55
N GLU A 320 -15.28 4.84 -4.39
CA GLU A 320 -14.22 4.29 -5.24
C GLU A 320 -13.66 5.35 -6.20
N ARG A 321 -14.55 6.14 -6.83
CA ARG A 321 -14.13 7.27 -7.69
C ARG A 321 -13.25 8.27 -6.93
N GLN A 322 -13.66 8.68 -5.73
CA GLN A 322 -12.89 9.60 -4.89
C GLN A 322 -11.58 9.00 -4.40
N ARG A 323 -11.56 7.71 -4.05
CA ARG A 323 -10.33 6.97 -3.68
C ARG A 323 -9.32 7.02 -4.83
N ILE A 324 -9.74 6.67 -6.05
CA ILE A 324 -8.89 6.67 -7.24
C ILE A 324 -8.38 8.07 -7.56
N THR A 325 -9.24 9.09 -7.57
CA THR A 325 -8.83 10.49 -7.78
C THR A 325 -7.81 10.94 -6.73
N ARG A 326 -8.07 10.69 -5.44
CA ARG A 326 -7.12 11.05 -4.37
C ARG A 326 -5.80 10.31 -4.53
N ALA A 327 -5.82 9.01 -4.77
CA ALA A 327 -4.63 8.19 -4.94
C ALA A 327 -3.79 8.67 -6.13
N ARG A 328 -4.41 8.88 -7.30
CA ARG A 328 -3.75 9.43 -8.50
C ARG A 328 -3.10 10.79 -8.27
N LYS A 329 -3.72 11.67 -7.47
CA LYS A 329 -3.14 12.97 -7.12
C LYS A 329 -1.97 12.84 -6.14
N ALA A 330 -1.94 11.76 -5.37
CA ALA A 330 -1.01 11.50 -4.28
C ALA A 330 0.18 10.57 -4.63
N VAL A 331 0.17 9.93 -5.79
CA VAL A 331 1.25 9.04 -6.21
C VAL A 331 2.49 9.81 -6.66
N LEU A 332 3.62 9.09 -6.75
CA LEU A 332 4.90 9.56 -7.28
C LEU A 332 5.55 10.69 -6.46
N VAL A 333 5.42 10.62 -5.13
CA VAL A 333 6.17 11.49 -4.19
C VAL A 333 7.69 11.41 -4.44
N ASN A 334 8.18 10.29 -4.95
CA ASN A 334 9.58 10.10 -5.35
C ASN A 334 10.04 10.92 -6.55
N LEU A 335 9.15 11.66 -7.22
CA LEU A 335 9.49 12.58 -8.30
C LEU A 335 9.49 14.04 -7.85
N LEU A 336 9.17 14.33 -6.58
CA LEU A 336 9.08 15.71 -6.09
C LEU A 336 10.42 16.44 -6.11
N ASP A 337 11.53 15.75 -5.96
CA ASP A 337 12.86 16.35 -6.11
C ASP A 337 13.10 16.86 -7.55
N TYR A 338 12.88 16.02 -8.56
CA TYR A 338 12.98 16.39 -9.97
C TYR A 338 11.90 17.38 -10.40
N LEU A 339 10.70 17.32 -9.82
CA LEU A 339 9.67 18.34 -10.03
C LEU A 339 10.12 19.69 -9.48
N GLY A 340 10.71 19.73 -8.28
CA GLY A 340 11.23 20.95 -7.68
C GLY A 340 12.33 21.57 -8.53
N LEU A 341 13.28 20.74 -8.96
CA LEU A 341 14.34 21.14 -9.89
C LEU A 341 13.76 21.66 -11.22
N ALA A 342 12.82 20.94 -11.83
CA ALA A 342 12.20 21.32 -13.10
C ALA A 342 11.43 22.65 -12.97
N LEU A 343 10.69 22.85 -11.88
CA LEU A 343 9.96 24.09 -11.64
C LEU A 343 10.90 25.29 -11.37
N ALA A 344 12.05 25.07 -10.72
CA ALA A 344 13.08 26.11 -10.55
C ALA A 344 13.80 26.51 -11.86
N LEU A 345 13.82 25.62 -12.84
CA LEU A 345 14.43 25.85 -14.15
C LEU A 345 13.43 26.39 -15.18
N ALA A 346 12.16 25.97 -15.06
CA ALA A 346 11.08 26.44 -15.89
C ALA A 346 10.83 27.95 -15.70
N PRO A 347 10.33 28.66 -16.72
CA PRO A 347 9.93 30.06 -16.60
C PRO A 347 8.94 30.24 -15.45
N ASP A 348 9.10 31.32 -14.68
CA ASP A 348 8.17 31.62 -13.61
C ASP A 348 6.82 32.05 -14.20
N ASP A 349 5.78 31.34 -13.78
CA ASP A 349 4.39 31.72 -14.00
C ASP A 349 3.74 32.01 -12.65
N PRO A 350 3.68 33.28 -12.22
CA PRO A 350 3.09 33.66 -10.95
C PRO A 350 1.56 33.53 -10.91
N SER A 351 0.90 33.25 -12.05
CA SER A 351 -0.56 33.14 -12.13
C SER A 351 -1.10 31.75 -11.78
N SER A 352 -0.24 30.72 -11.78
CA SER A 352 -0.64 29.34 -11.50
C SER A 352 -0.51 28.99 -10.00
N ASP A 353 -1.64 28.95 -9.30
CA ASP A 353 -1.71 28.54 -7.89
C ASP A 353 -1.16 27.13 -7.63
N GLU A 354 -1.49 26.16 -8.50
CA GLU A 354 -1.03 24.77 -8.34
C GLU A 354 0.49 24.66 -8.48
N ARG A 355 1.08 25.31 -9.50
CA ARG A 355 2.54 25.43 -9.64
C ARG A 355 3.19 25.95 -8.36
N ARG A 356 2.63 27.00 -7.75
CA ARG A 356 3.15 27.58 -6.50
C ARG A 356 3.06 26.60 -5.33
N ILE A 357 1.94 25.88 -5.21
CA ILE A 357 1.75 24.85 -4.17
C ILE A 357 2.75 23.71 -4.34
N LEU A 358 2.84 23.16 -5.55
CA LEU A 358 3.74 22.05 -5.86
C LEU A 358 5.21 22.46 -5.77
N PHE A 359 5.60 23.65 -6.24
CA PHE A 359 6.96 24.15 -6.06
C PHE A 359 7.30 24.35 -4.59
N GLY A 360 6.38 24.95 -3.83
CA GLY A 360 6.49 25.13 -2.39
C GLY A 360 6.72 23.81 -1.66
N LEU A 361 6.13 22.72 -2.12
CA LEU A 361 6.37 21.39 -1.57
C LEU A 361 7.69 20.76 -2.08
N ALA A 362 7.85 20.73 -3.41
CA ALA A 362 8.88 20.00 -4.13
C ALA A 362 10.30 20.52 -3.87
N ARG A 363 10.47 21.83 -3.62
CA ARG A 363 11.78 22.43 -3.31
C ARG A 363 12.47 21.81 -2.08
N TYR A 364 11.69 21.38 -1.09
CA TYR A 364 12.21 20.74 0.12
C TYR A 364 12.77 19.34 -0.18
N TYR A 365 12.14 18.62 -1.12
CA TYR A 365 12.63 17.33 -1.60
C TYR A 365 13.90 17.50 -2.44
N ALA A 366 13.92 18.48 -3.35
CA ALA A 366 15.09 18.77 -4.20
C ALA A 366 16.35 19.13 -3.37
N LEU A 367 16.19 19.93 -2.31
CA LEU A 367 17.29 20.30 -1.40
C LEU A 367 17.57 19.24 -0.32
N GLY A 368 16.69 18.24 -0.20
CA GLY A 368 16.67 17.28 0.89
C GLY A 368 17.91 16.38 0.95
N ARG A 369 18.07 15.72 2.09
CA ARG A 369 19.18 14.80 2.37
C ARG A 369 19.21 13.57 1.46
N TYR A 370 18.04 13.11 1.03
CA TYR A 370 17.86 11.85 0.30
C TYR A 370 17.72 12.05 -1.21
N SER A 371 17.87 13.28 -1.70
CA SER A 371 17.81 13.60 -3.13
C SER A 371 19.21 13.69 -3.75
N ASP A 372 19.34 13.10 -4.93
CA ASP A 372 20.50 13.17 -5.82
C ASP A 372 20.26 14.07 -7.04
N CYS A 373 19.10 14.71 -7.15
CA CYS A 373 18.69 15.40 -8.39
C CYS A 373 19.62 16.56 -8.78
N LEU A 374 20.22 17.25 -7.81
CA LEU A 374 21.19 18.33 -8.04
C LEU A 374 22.55 17.80 -8.51
N GLU A 375 22.98 16.64 -8.01
CA GLU A 375 24.22 15.98 -8.45
C GLU A 375 24.05 15.47 -9.89
N PHE A 376 22.93 14.80 -10.16
CA PHE A 376 22.54 14.40 -11.51
C PHE A 376 22.52 15.60 -12.47
N TYR A 377 21.89 16.71 -12.08
CA TYR A 377 21.85 17.93 -12.89
C TYR A 377 23.26 18.48 -13.18
N ALA A 378 24.14 18.51 -12.18
CA ALA A 378 25.51 18.97 -12.33
C ALA A 378 26.28 18.12 -13.35
N THR A 379 26.28 16.80 -13.16
CA THR A 379 26.97 15.84 -14.03
C THR A 379 26.45 15.91 -15.47
N GLU A 380 25.13 15.98 -15.64
CA GLU A 380 24.52 16.02 -16.96
C GLU A 380 24.76 17.33 -17.70
N ARG A 381 24.74 18.46 -16.98
CA ARG A 381 25.06 19.77 -17.55
C ARG A 381 26.50 19.79 -18.07
N GLU A 382 27.45 19.24 -17.31
CA GLU A 382 28.86 19.14 -17.72
C GLU A 382 29.02 18.20 -18.94
N ARG A 383 28.41 17.02 -18.89
CA ARG A 383 28.49 16.02 -19.97
C ARG A 383 27.89 16.53 -21.29
N THR A 384 26.75 17.22 -21.21
CA THR A 384 26.04 17.73 -22.40
C THR A 384 26.60 19.07 -22.88
N GLY A 385 27.28 19.83 -22.02
CA GLY A 385 27.66 21.22 -22.31
C GLY A 385 26.45 22.13 -22.47
N ALA A 386 25.32 21.80 -21.85
CA ALA A 386 24.07 22.54 -21.97
C ALA A 386 24.23 23.98 -21.46
N GLU A 387 23.66 24.94 -22.19
CA GLU A 387 23.59 26.35 -21.77
C GLU A 387 22.52 26.53 -20.69
N ALA A 388 22.86 26.08 -19.48
CA ALA A 388 21.96 25.95 -18.35
C ALA A 388 22.52 26.66 -17.09
N PRO A 389 21.64 27.14 -16.18
CA PRO A 389 22.04 27.77 -14.91
C PRO A 389 23.03 26.91 -14.11
N SER A 390 23.93 27.55 -13.35
CA SER A 390 24.82 26.83 -12.43
C SER A 390 24.02 26.18 -11.30
N VAL A 391 24.63 25.17 -10.66
CA VAL A 391 24.03 24.49 -9.50
C VAL A 391 23.74 25.49 -8.37
N GLU A 392 24.63 26.45 -8.14
CA GLU A 392 24.42 27.52 -7.16
C GLU A 392 23.20 28.37 -7.50
N ALA A 393 23.03 28.77 -8.77
CA ALA A 393 21.87 29.55 -9.19
C ALA A 393 20.56 28.77 -9.02
N VAL A 394 20.57 27.46 -9.29
CA VAL A 394 19.42 26.59 -9.05
C VAL A 394 19.12 26.47 -7.56
N ILE A 395 20.14 26.28 -6.71
CA ILE A 395 19.97 26.23 -5.26
C ILE A 395 19.34 27.53 -4.74
N GLU A 396 19.78 28.69 -5.22
CA GLU A 396 19.18 29.97 -4.82
C GLU A 396 17.70 30.06 -5.20
N ARG A 397 17.31 29.62 -6.40
CA ARG A 397 15.90 29.55 -6.82
C ARG A 397 15.08 28.59 -5.95
N LEU A 398 15.67 27.48 -5.52
CA LEU A 398 15.04 26.51 -4.62
C LEU A 398 14.99 26.98 -3.16
N GLY A 399 15.62 28.10 -2.81
CA GLY A 399 15.60 28.66 -1.45
C GLY A 399 16.93 28.95 -0.78
N GLY A 400 18.03 28.69 -1.48
CA GLY A 400 19.38 29.02 -1.02
C GLY A 400 20.04 27.94 -0.15
N LYS A 401 21.35 28.11 0.05
CA LYS A 401 22.20 27.16 0.77
C LYS A 401 21.83 26.99 2.25
N ALA A 402 21.31 28.04 2.89
CA ALA A 402 20.90 28.00 4.30
C ALA A 402 19.75 27.00 4.51
N LEU A 403 18.73 27.04 3.64
CA LEU A 403 17.62 26.10 3.70
C LEU A 403 18.10 24.66 3.45
N MET A 404 18.95 24.46 2.43
CA MET A 404 19.53 23.16 2.13
C MET A 404 20.31 22.57 3.31
N ALA A 405 21.15 23.37 3.97
CA ALA A 405 21.92 22.94 5.12
C ALA A 405 21.02 22.50 6.28
N HIS A 406 19.96 23.27 6.56
CA HIS A 406 18.97 22.94 7.59
C HIS A 406 18.25 21.61 7.30
N LEU A 407 17.71 21.43 6.08
CA LEU A 407 17.00 20.20 5.69
C LEU A 407 17.89 18.96 5.69
N ARG A 408 19.20 19.11 5.46
CA ARG A 408 20.15 18.00 5.47
C ARG A 408 20.63 17.62 6.87
N ALA A 409 20.55 18.56 7.81
CA ALA A 409 20.92 18.37 9.21
C ALA A 409 19.81 17.69 10.02
N GLU A 410 18.53 17.96 9.72
CA GLU A 410 17.38 17.43 10.46
C GLU A 410 16.71 16.26 9.72
N PRO A 411 16.91 15.00 10.17
CA PRO A 411 16.24 13.86 9.56
C PRO A 411 14.76 13.82 9.94
N GLU A 412 13.88 14.20 9.01
CA GLU A 412 12.44 14.04 9.17
C GLU A 412 11.97 12.71 8.57
N PRO A 413 11.19 11.88 9.30
CA PRO A 413 10.69 10.60 8.80
C PRO A 413 9.92 10.72 7.47
N ALA A 414 9.21 11.83 7.26
CA ALA A 414 8.42 12.05 6.05
C ALA A 414 9.27 12.10 4.78
N HIS A 415 10.48 12.68 4.87
CA HIS A 415 11.45 12.72 3.78
C HIS A 415 12.04 11.35 3.44
N ARG A 416 11.86 10.33 4.30
CA ARG A 416 12.30 8.95 4.04
C ARG A 416 11.26 8.15 3.24
N TYR A 417 10.04 8.66 3.09
CA TYR A 417 8.93 7.95 2.44
C TYR A 417 9.24 7.55 0.98
N PRO A 418 9.78 8.44 0.12
CA PRO A 418 10.21 8.05 -1.23
C PRO A 418 11.18 6.87 -1.25
N ALA A 419 12.22 6.91 -0.40
CA ALA A 419 13.21 5.86 -0.31
C ALA A 419 12.62 4.53 0.23
N ALA A 420 11.68 4.62 1.18
CA ALA A 420 10.97 3.45 1.69
C ALA A 420 10.08 2.80 0.63
N LEU A 421 9.34 3.59 -0.16
CA LEU A 421 8.54 3.09 -1.29
C LEU A 421 9.41 2.50 -2.40
N ALA A 422 10.53 3.14 -2.75
CA ALA A 422 11.47 2.62 -3.73
C ALA A 422 12.01 1.26 -3.29
N ARG A 423 12.36 1.12 -2.00
CA ARG A 423 12.75 -0.17 -1.42
C ARG A 423 11.63 -1.19 -1.48
N LEU A 424 10.39 -0.82 -1.14
CA LEU A 424 9.23 -1.73 -1.22
C LEU A 424 9.03 -2.23 -2.66
N ARG A 425 9.08 -1.34 -3.65
CA ARG A 425 8.99 -1.70 -5.07
C ARG A 425 10.12 -2.64 -5.49
N ALA A 426 11.36 -2.35 -5.12
CA ALA A 426 12.49 -3.24 -5.40
C ALA A 426 12.35 -4.62 -4.73
N LEU A 427 11.70 -4.70 -3.55
CA LEU A 427 11.40 -5.97 -2.89
C LEU A 427 10.29 -6.76 -3.60
N MET A 428 9.42 -6.09 -4.37
CA MET A 428 8.36 -6.70 -5.18
C MET A 428 8.80 -6.99 -6.63
N ASP A 429 9.92 -6.40 -7.09
CA ASP A 429 10.40 -6.58 -8.45
C ASP A 429 10.72 -8.05 -8.77
N GLY A 430 10.32 -8.47 -9.97
CA GLY A 430 10.48 -9.85 -10.45
C GLY A 430 9.30 -10.78 -10.12
N ASP A 431 8.18 -10.27 -9.62
CA ASP A 431 6.98 -11.07 -9.26
C ASP A 431 5.92 -11.15 -10.37
N ALA A 432 6.17 -10.56 -11.55
CA ALA A 432 5.19 -10.39 -12.63
C ALA A 432 4.62 -11.70 -13.25
N ALA A 433 5.17 -12.87 -12.90
CA ALA A 433 4.74 -14.18 -13.40
C ALA A 433 4.30 -15.16 -12.29
N LEU A 434 4.10 -14.67 -11.07
CA LEU A 434 3.76 -15.49 -9.91
C LEU A 434 2.30 -15.30 -9.48
N THR A 435 1.74 -16.30 -8.82
CA THR A 435 0.45 -16.13 -8.14
C THR A 435 0.58 -15.08 -7.02
N LEU A 436 -0.52 -14.42 -6.64
CA LEU A 436 -0.51 -13.50 -5.50
C LEU A 436 0.12 -14.12 -4.24
N GLN A 437 -0.18 -15.40 -3.96
CA GLN A 437 0.33 -16.11 -2.81
C GLN A 437 1.86 -16.30 -2.87
N ASP A 438 2.40 -16.65 -4.03
CA ASP A 438 3.85 -16.77 -4.25
C ASP A 438 4.55 -15.42 -4.12
N GLY A 439 3.96 -14.36 -4.66
CA GLY A 439 4.47 -12.99 -4.53
C GLY A 439 4.54 -12.55 -3.07
N ILE A 440 3.46 -12.77 -2.29
CA ILE A 440 3.45 -12.48 -0.85
C ILE A 440 4.53 -13.27 -0.12
N ALA A 441 4.67 -14.57 -0.39
CA ALA A 441 5.67 -15.41 0.26
C ALA A 441 7.10 -14.92 -0.01
N ARG A 442 7.41 -14.57 -1.28
CA ARG A 442 8.71 -14.01 -1.66
C ARG A 442 8.97 -12.64 -1.04
N LEU A 443 7.98 -11.75 -1.03
CA LEU A 443 8.10 -10.45 -0.39
C LEU A 443 8.44 -10.64 1.10
N LEU A 444 7.75 -11.52 1.82
CA LEU A 444 8.01 -11.79 3.22
C LEU A 444 9.41 -12.35 3.45
N GLU A 445 9.88 -13.26 2.59
CA GLU A 445 11.25 -13.77 2.63
C GLU A 445 12.27 -12.63 2.46
N ARG A 446 12.12 -11.80 1.41
CA ARG A 446 13.02 -10.66 1.14
C ARG A 446 12.98 -9.59 2.22
N VAL A 447 11.80 -9.29 2.78
CA VAL A 447 11.64 -8.34 3.89
C VAL A 447 12.35 -8.84 5.13
N ALA A 448 12.23 -10.13 5.46
CA ALA A 448 12.90 -10.71 6.61
C ALA A 448 14.44 -10.74 6.45
N LEU A 449 14.91 -10.77 5.20
CA LEU A 449 16.32 -10.67 4.84
C LEU A 449 16.85 -9.21 4.84
N SER A 450 15.97 -8.23 4.69
CA SER A 450 16.33 -6.81 4.60
C SER A 450 16.51 -6.18 5.99
N THR A 451 17.70 -5.65 6.29
CA THR A 451 17.90 -4.83 7.51
C THR A 451 17.20 -3.48 7.39
N SER A 452 16.69 -2.95 8.51
CA SER A 452 15.96 -1.67 8.60
C SER A 452 16.79 -0.41 8.29
N ALA A 453 18.11 -0.54 8.06
CA ALA A 453 19.05 0.58 8.05
C ALA A 453 19.57 1.06 6.67
N GLY A 454 19.50 0.30 5.57
CA GLY A 454 19.89 0.86 4.26
C GLY A 454 20.18 -0.10 3.10
N VAL A 455 19.95 0.45 1.90
CA VAL A 455 20.28 0.15 0.46
C VAL A 455 20.46 -1.29 -0.05
N GLU A 456 19.70 -1.54 -1.13
CA GLU A 456 19.73 -2.61 -2.16
C GLU A 456 19.68 -4.07 -1.73
N VAL A 457 18.50 -4.67 -1.94
CA VAL A 457 18.36 -6.12 -2.10
C VAL A 457 18.67 -6.44 -3.56
N ASP A 458 19.94 -6.61 -3.88
CA ASP A 458 20.39 -7.11 -5.18
C ASP A 458 20.29 -8.65 -5.17
N PRO A 459 19.49 -9.26 -6.08
CA PRO A 459 19.30 -10.71 -6.14
C PRO A 459 20.59 -11.51 -6.40
N GLN A 460 21.69 -10.88 -6.81
CA GLN A 460 22.99 -11.53 -7.01
C GLN A 460 23.92 -11.46 -5.80
N ARG A 461 23.47 -10.96 -4.65
CA ARG A 461 24.31 -10.85 -3.45
C ARG A 461 24.10 -11.98 -2.45
N VAL A 462 25.16 -12.27 -1.69
CA VAL A 462 25.12 -13.18 -0.54
C VAL A 462 24.59 -12.40 0.67
N ASN A 463 23.48 -12.86 1.24
CA ASN A 463 22.86 -12.22 2.41
C ASN A 463 23.60 -12.59 3.71
N LEU A 464 24.05 -11.56 4.44
CA LEU A 464 24.67 -11.71 5.76
C LEU A 464 23.66 -11.33 6.84
N LEU A 465 23.29 -12.30 7.68
CA LEU A 465 22.35 -12.11 8.77
C LEU A 465 23.02 -12.40 10.11
N THR A 466 22.49 -11.78 11.16
CA THR A 466 22.83 -12.20 12.53
C THR A 466 22.02 -13.45 12.90
N LEU A 467 22.53 -14.32 13.78
CA LEU A 467 21.79 -15.51 14.23
C LEU A 467 20.41 -15.15 14.83
N HIS A 468 20.33 -14.03 15.55
CA HIS A 468 19.09 -13.52 16.16
C HIS A 468 18.00 -13.20 15.14
N SER A 469 18.38 -12.63 13.99
CA SER A 469 17.43 -12.22 12.96
C SER A 469 16.95 -13.37 12.08
N THR A 470 17.41 -14.60 12.31
CA THR A 470 17.05 -15.76 11.47
C THR A 470 15.82 -16.53 11.97
N LYS A 471 15.32 -16.24 13.17
CA LYS A 471 14.24 -17.01 13.80
C LYS A 471 12.97 -16.98 12.96
N GLY A 472 12.46 -18.15 12.60
CA GLY A 472 11.22 -18.31 11.81
C GLY A 472 11.43 -18.26 10.30
N LEU A 473 12.67 -18.08 9.84
CA LEU A 473 13.04 -18.14 8.42
C LEU A 473 13.67 -19.49 8.09
N GLU A 474 13.73 -19.85 6.80
CA GLU A 474 14.42 -21.02 6.29
C GLU A 474 15.02 -20.71 4.91
N PHE A 475 16.16 -21.29 4.60
CA PHE A 475 16.93 -21.05 3.38
C PHE A 475 17.43 -22.35 2.77
N THR A 476 17.50 -22.42 1.45
CA THR A 476 18.05 -23.57 0.71
C THR A 476 19.46 -23.93 1.17
N ARG A 477 20.32 -22.91 1.39
CA ARG A 477 21.71 -23.10 1.82
C ARG A 477 22.08 -22.10 2.92
N VAL A 478 22.67 -22.58 4.02
CA VAL A 478 23.14 -21.75 5.13
C VAL A 478 24.62 -21.96 5.35
N TYR A 479 25.36 -20.87 5.46
CA TYR A 479 26.79 -20.86 5.81
C TYR A 479 26.95 -20.16 7.16
N VAL A 480 27.30 -20.91 8.21
CA VAL A 480 27.67 -20.33 9.51
C VAL A 480 29.19 -20.28 9.58
N VAL A 481 29.74 -19.07 9.53
CA VAL A 481 31.19 -18.86 9.44
C VAL A 481 31.78 -18.63 10.83
N GLY A 482 32.85 -19.36 11.17
CA GLY A 482 33.61 -19.15 12.40
C GLY A 482 32.95 -19.74 13.65
N VAL A 483 32.52 -21.01 13.59
CA VAL A 483 31.97 -21.75 14.74
C VAL A 483 33.12 -22.22 15.64
N GLU A 484 33.56 -21.33 16.53
CA GLU A 484 34.77 -21.49 17.36
C GLU A 484 34.49 -21.02 18.81
N ASP A 485 35.05 -21.70 19.82
CA ASP A 485 34.77 -21.49 21.27
C ASP A 485 34.97 -20.04 21.78
N PHE A 486 35.71 -19.19 21.07
CA PHE A 486 35.94 -17.79 21.42
C PHE A 486 35.18 -16.78 20.54
N GLN A 487 34.56 -17.24 19.45
CA GLN A 487 33.74 -16.43 18.55
C GLN A 487 32.25 -16.62 18.86
N LEU A 488 31.86 -17.85 19.19
CA LEU A 488 30.54 -18.28 19.66
C LEU A 488 30.79 -19.27 20.81
N PRO A 489 30.59 -18.87 22.08
CA PRO A 489 29.70 -17.82 22.57
C PRO A 489 30.29 -16.41 22.71
N GLY A 490 31.59 -16.24 22.45
CA GLY A 490 32.30 -14.98 22.59
C GLY A 490 33.40 -15.05 23.65
N TYR A 491 34.51 -14.35 23.41
CA TYR A 491 35.75 -14.47 24.17
C TYR A 491 35.57 -14.28 25.69
N TYR A 492 34.86 -13.24 26.10
CA TYR A 492 34.62 -12.94 27.52
C TYR A 492 33.70 -13.97 28.20
N ALA A 493 32.62 -14.36 27.53
CA ALA A 493 31.69 -15.39 28.04
C ALA A 493 32.40 -16.72 28.29
N ALA A 494 33.32 -17.10 27.39
CA ALA A 494 34.09 -18.34 27.49
C ALA A 494 35.14 -18.32 28.61
N ILE A 495 35.84 -17.19 28.83
CA ILE A 495 36.92 -17.10 29.82
C ILE A 495 36.38 -16.86 31.24
N GLU A 496 35.32 -16.06 31.37
CA GLU A 496 34.67 -15.78 32.64
C GLU A 496 33.64 -16.84 33.04
N ASN A 497 33.50 -17.90 32.22
CA ASN A 497 32.59 -19.04 32.44
C ASN A 497 31.14 -18.61 32.72
N ARG A 498 30.64 -17.63 31.98
CA ARG A 498 29.27 -17.10 32.12
C ARG A 498 28.27 -18.06 31.51
N VAL A 499 27.81 -19.03 32.32
CA VAL A 499 26.98 -20.16 31.86
C VAL A 499 25.77 -19.72 31.05
N ASP A 500 25.03 -18.70 31.49
CA ASP A 500 23.81 -18.25 30.80
C ASP A 500 24.10 -17.69 29.40
N GLU A 501 25.15 -16.89 29.24
CA GLU A 501 25.57 -16.35 27.94
C GLU A 501 26.05 -17.47 27.00
N ILE A 502 26.77 -18.46 27.54
CA ILE A 502 27.20 -19.64 26.79
C ILE A 502 26.00 -20.44 26.28
N GLN A 503 24.98 -20.65 27.13
CA GLN A 503 23.78 -21.41 26.76
C GLN A 503 22.93 -20.65 25.73
N GLU A 504 22.77 -19.33 25.86
CA GLU A 504 22.02 -18.56 24.87
C GLU A 504 22.72 -18.54 23.51
N ALA A 505 24.05 -18.38 23.47
CA ALA A 505 24.79 -18.48 22.21
C ALA A 505 24.74 -19.87 21.56
N ARG A 506 24.74 -20.95 22.34
CA ARG A 506 24.51 -22.32 21.83
C ARG A 506 23.12 -22.46 21.24
N ARG A 507 22.10 -21.90 21.91
CA ARG A 507 20.73 -21.88 21.42
C ARG A 507 20.62 -21.10 20.11
N LEU A 508 21.28 -19.95 20.00
CA LEU A 508 21.33 -19.15 18.77
C LEU A 508 22.02 -19.87 17.63
N LEU A 509 23.13 -20.57 17.90
CA LEU A 509 23.80 -21.42 16.91
C LEU A 509 22.87 -22.54 16.42
N TYR A 510 22.20 -23.23 17.34
CA TYR A 510 21.21 -24.26 17.00
C TYR A 510 20.06 -23.68 16.16
N VAL A 511 19.55 -22.51 16.53
CA VAL A 511 18.53 -21.80 15.73
C VAL A 511 19.08 -21.51 14.33
N GLY A 512 20.29 -20.98 14.17
CA GLY A 512 20.87 -20.71 12.86
C GLY A 512 21.09 -21.97 12.01
N MET A 513 21.53 -23.07 12.61
CA MET A 513 21.73 -24.36 11.93
C MET A 513 20.42 -24.93 11.38
N THR A 514 19.34 -24.81 12.16
CA THR A 514 18.00 -25.31 11.77
C THR A 514 17.32 -24.48 10.68
N ARG A 515 17.97 -23.44 10.15
CA ARG A 515 17.47 -22.65 9.02
C ARG A 515 17.81 -23.23 7.67
N ALA A 516 18.70 -24.21 7.59
CA ALA A 516 19.05 -24.85 6.32
C ALA A 516 18.01 -25.89 5.92
N ARG A 517 17.47 -25.79 4.71
CA ARG A 517 16.61 -26.83 4.10
C ARG A 517 17.44 -27.93 3.45
N ASP A 518 18.35 -27.55 2.56
CA ASP A 518 19.07 -28.55 1.74
C ASP A 518 20.52 -28.69 2.17
N ARG A 519 21.19 -27.59 2.53
CA ARG A 519 22.63 -27.61 2.85
C ARG A 519 23.01 -26.65 3.96
N LEU A 520 23.60 -27.20 5.02
CA LEU A 520 24.28 -26.45 6.07
C LEU A 520 25.80 -26.58 5.91
N VAL A 521 26.51 -25.46 5.96
CA VAL A 521 27.97 -25.41 5.97
C VAL A 521 28.42 -24.65 7.20
N LEU A 522 29.19 -25.33 8.06
CA LEU A 522 29.83 -24.72 9.22
C LEU A 522 31.32 -24.60 8.93
N THR A 523 31.88 -23.40 9.07
CA THR A 523 33.32 -23.19 8.86
C THR A 523 34.03 -22.89 10.17
N ARG A 524 35.27 -23.36 10.27
CA ARG A 524 36.19 -23.10 11.37
C ARG A 524 37.57 -22.82 10.80
N VAL A 525 38.42 -22.12 11.55
CA VAL A 525 39.85 -22.03 11.24
C VAL A 525 40.69 -22.88 12.21
N ASP A 526 41.82 -23.39 11.74
CA ASP A 526 42.78 -24.11 12.60
C ASP A 526 43.57 -23.15 13.50
N ARG A 527 43.82 -21.93 13.05
CA ARG A 527 44.48 -20.86 13.81
C ARG A 527 43.85 -19.51 13.52
N ARG A 528 43.51 -18.77 14.57
CA ARG A 528 43.02 -17.38 14.49
C ARG A 528 43.97 -16.48 15.29
N PHE A 529 44.54 -15.46 14.65
CA PHE A 529 45.55 -14.58 15.26
C PHE A 529 46.71 -15.34 15.94
N GLY A 530 47.16 -16.45 15.34
CA GLY A 530 48.27 -17.26 15.86
C GLY A 530 47.92 -18.19 17.04
N ARG A 531 46.65 -18.22 17.50
CA ARG A 531 46.19 -19.09 18.58
C ARG A 531 45.32 -20.24 18.06
N SER A 532 45.45 -21.42 18.65
CA SER A 532 44.50 -22.51 18.45
C SER A 532 43.20 -22.16 19.20
N PRO A 533 42.03 -22.16 18.51
CA PRO A 533 40.74 -21.97 19.17
C PRO A 533 40.39 -23.09 20.16
N TRP A 534 41.14 -24.19 20.14
CA TRP A 534 40.94 -25.39 20.95
C TRP A 534 42.13 -25.57 21.90
N ARG A 535 42.21 -24.79 22.99
CA ARG A 535 43.06 -25.20 24.10
C ARG A 535 42.36 -26.37 24.81
N ARG A 536 42.91 -27.57 24.68
CA ARG A 536 42.55 -28.70 25.56
C ARG A 536 42.73 -28.23 27.01
N ARG A 537 41.77 -28.57 27.88
CA ARG A 537 41.81 -28.38 29.34
C ARG A 537 43.01 -29.03 30.06
N ALA A 538 44.02 -29.54 29.35
CA ALA A 538 45.06 -30.41 29.88
C ALA A 538 46.38 -29.71 30.26
N ASP A 539 46.55 -28.41 29.97
CA ASP A 539 47.85 -27.72 30.18
C ASP A 539 47.82 -26.67 31.31
N SER A 540 47.00 -26.86 32.35
CA SER A 540 46.96 -25.96 33.51
C SER A 540 46.99 -26.67 34.86
N ASP A 541 47.76 -27.76 34.98
CA ASP A 541 48.13 -28.30 36.29
C ASP A 541 49.67 -28.45 36.39
N PRO A 542 50.38 -27.51 37.03
CA PRO A 542 51.81 -27.61 37.28
C PRO A 542 52.16 -28.50 38.50
N GLN A 543 51.21 -29.19 39.15
CA GLN A 543 51.46 -29.89 40.42
C GLN A 543 51.38 -31.42 40.39
N ALA A 544 51.16 -32.06 39.23
CA ALA A 544 51.17 -33.53 39.13
C ALA A 544 52.54 -34.15 38.76
N SER A 545 53.64 -33.41 38.96
CA SER A 545 55.01 -33.93 38.83
C SER A 545 55.77 -33.87 40.17
N ALA A 546 55.22 -34.49 41.22
CA ALA A 546 55.93 -34.71 42.49
C ALA A 546 55.27 -35.81 43.35
N SER A 547 55.13 -37.02 42.82
CA SER A 547 55.21 -38.28 43.57
C SER A 547 55.33 -39.42 42.56
N ALA A 548 56.39 -40.21 42.73
CA ALA A 548 56.82 -41.27 41.82
C ALA A 548 55.84 -42.46 41.75
#